data_AF-A0AAE8N1J1-F1
#
_entry.id   AF-A0AAE8N1J1-F1
#
_cell.length_a   1.000
_cell.length_b   1.000
_cell.length_c   1.000
_cell.angle_alpha   90.00
_cell.angle_beta   90.00
_cell.angle_gamma   90.00
#
_symmetry.space_group_name_H-M   'P 1'
#
loop_
_entity.id
_entity.type
_entity.pdbx_description
1 polymer ?
#
loop_
_entity_poly.entity_id
_entity_poly.type
_entity_poly.pdbx_seq_one_letter_code
_entity_poly.pdbx_strand_id
1 'polypeptide(L)'
;MARRTPDAVVLTSDSDLLLYDIGCSSVIFLDDIVLSDRHTAPPCFTFSPLFLEARLKLPGTDPAHALRRFAFELVKTPNASFPQLLARCKRPASEREYSKFDQQYRVQQSISPLPTAHNSNPLDSRLSELFLQCSSEALCPPHRPDFLPGVAARFFLPNMLENYGRSSCFEPSSEIRQLAYSLLSLDADGQVQGVWEFKRLHVLAGRGTYVPVLPPSGLPQATRDWAAPLSHVSSHIGKDCEYFWPAIALELDARYSRSEGKARLAPTLAGMGQCTSEMTPTVPWDLVHFKAQVDACCYSFRILGQVLSVVRPHLPPEDANTIYGLLQPYISRVPSLRELPTMERILKFLSSTLGKSLMTRMPRALGQQDIAPQAPPAAVAAVKAGKRNPGHQQAFGTRNRFGVLLDAEE
;
A
#
# COMPACT_ATOMS: atom_id res chain seq x y z
N MET A 1 9.22 -34.72 5.64
CA MET A 1 8.22 -33.77 6.18
C MET A 1 7.71 -32.90 5.04
N ALA A 2 6.41 -32.92 4.76
CA ALA A 2 5.81 -32.07 3.73
C ALA A 2 5.98 -30.59 4.13
N ARG A 3 6.58 -29.77 3.24
CA ARG A 3 6.59 -28.31 3.39
C ARG A 3 5.13 -27.84 3.37
N ARG A 4 4.57 -27.50 4.53
CA ARG A 4 3.34 -26.70 4.57
C ARG A 4 3.67 -25.37 3.92
N THR A 5 2.92 -25.01 2.90
CA THR A 5 2.96 -23.65 2.34
C THR A 5 2.54 -22.69 3.46
N PRO A 6 3.32 -21.63 3.73
CA PRO A 6 2.96 -20.67 4.76
C PRO A 6 1.64 -19.98 4.39
N ASP A 7 0.79 -19.71 5.40
CA ASP A 7 -0.51 -19.06 5.18
C ASP A 7 -0.33 -17.61 4.69
N ALA A 8 0.77 -16.97 5.08
CA ALA A 8 1.20 -15.66 4.61
C ALA A 8 2.73 -15.49 4.68
N VAL A 9 3.25 -14.55 3.91
CA VAL A 9 4.68 -14.19 3.92
C VAL A 9 4.83 -12.69 4.15
N VAL A 10 5.65 -12.32 5.13
CA VAL A 10 5.96 -10.94 5.50
C VAL A 10 7.35 -10.58 4.96
N LEU A 11 7.42 -9.55 4.12
CA LEU A 11 8.69 -8.99 3.64
C LEU A 11 9.09 -7.82 4.53
N THR A 12 10.28 -7.87 5.13
CA THR A 12 10.72 -6.87 6.12
C THR A 12 12.22 -6.65 6.12
N SER A 13 12.70 -5.53 6.63
CA SER A 13 14.11 -5.36 7.04
C SER A 13 14.26 -5.48 8.57
N ASP A 14 13.14 -5.59 9.28
CA ASP A 14 13.07 -5.65 10.73
C ASP A 14 13.06 -7.10 11.22
N SER A 15 14.13 -7.50 11.89
CA SER A 15 14.28 -8.84 12.50
C SER A 15 13.34 -9.09 13.66
N ASP A 16 12.83 -8.04 14.31
CA ASP A 16 11.98 -8.18 15.49
C ASP A 16 10.64 -8.82 15.17
N LEU A 17 10.21 -8.84 13.90
CA LEU A 17 9.01 -9.56 13.46
C LEU A 17 9.07 -11.07 13.72
N LEU A 18 10.27 -11.66 13.84
CA LEU A 18 10.41 -13.08 14.23
C LEU A 18 10.05 -13.35 15.69
N LEU A 19 9.95 -12.30 16.51
CA LEU A 19 9.67 -12.39 17.95
C LEU A 19 8.17 -12.34 18.26
N TYR A 20 7.35 -11.94 17.30
CA TYR A 20 5.90 -11.95 17.40
C TYR A 20 5.34 -13.33 17.04
N ASP A 21 4.20 -13.68 17.65
CA ASP A 21 3.43 -14.83 17.20
C ASP A 21 2.70 -14.50 15.90
N ILE A 22 3.30 -14.90 14.78
CA ILE A 22 2.75 -14.76 13.43
C ILE A 22 2.12 -16.07 12.91
N GLY A 23 1.89 -17.05 13.81
CA GLY A 23 1.32 -18.36 13.48
C GLY A 23 2.16 -19.15 12.48
N CYS A 24 1.49 -19.74 11.47
CA CYS A 24 2.13 -20.52 10.41
C CYS A 24 2.75 -19.66 9.28
N SER A 25 2.80 -18.33 9.46
CA SER A 25 3.38 -17.41 8.49
C SER A 25 4.90 -17.49 8.46
N SER A 26 5.51 -16.88 7.46
CA SER A 26 6.97 -16.79 7.33
C SER A 26 7.43 -15.37 7.05
N VAL A 27 8.69 -15.09 7.38
CA VAL A 27 9.35 -13.81 7.17
C VAL A 27 10.43 -13.97 6.10
N ILE A 28 10.53 -13.02 5.19
CA ILE A 28 11.63 -12.89 4.24
C ILE A 28 12.29 -11.53 4.49
N PHE A 29 13.59 -11.52 4.74
CA PHE A 29 14.31 -10.26 4.86
C PHE A 29 14.58 -9.65 3.48
N LEU A 30 14.40 -8.34 3.35
CA LEU A 30 14.64 -7.63 2.09
C LEU A 30 16.08 -7.80 1.60
N ASP A 31 17.04 -7.85 2.53
CA ASP A 31 18.46 -8.06 2.24
C ASP A 31 18.75 -9.49 1.70
N ASP A 32 17.84 -10.43 1.90
CA ASP A 32 17.98 -11.81 1.44
C ASP A 32 17.35 -12.04 0.05
N ILE A 33 16.73 -11.02 -0.56
CA ILE A 33 16.14 -11.11 -1.89
C ILE A 33 17.21 -10.82 -2.93
N VAL A 34 17.65 -11.85 -3.65
CA VAL A 34 18.61 -11.68 -4.74
C VAL A 34 17.85 -11.37 -6.03
N LEU A 35 17.95 -10.12 -6.49
CA LEU A 35 17.36 -9.74 -7.77
C LEU A 35 18.11 -10.45 -8.91
N SER A 36 17.36 -11.13 -9.77
CA SER A 36 17.91 -11.78 -10.96
C SER A 36 17.20 -11.27 -12.21
N ASP A 37 17.94 -11.05 -13.29
CA ASP A 37 17.39 -10.61 -14.59
C ASP A 37 16.50 -11.67 -15.28
N ARG A 38 16.35 -12.84 -14.67
CA ARG A 38 15.49 -13.92 -15.19
C ARG A 38 14.05 -13.66 -14.75
N HIS A 39 13.08 -13.93 -15.63
CA HIS A 39 11.63 -13.89 -15.33
C HIS A 39 11.15 -14.93 -14.30
N THR A 40 12.04 -15.45 -13.46
CA THR A 40 11.74 -16.37 -12.36
C THR A 40 11.69 -15.61 -11.04
N ALA A 41 10.96 -16.15 -10.05
CA ALA A 41 10.95 -15.58 -8.71
C ALA A 41 12.39 -15.45 -8.18
N PRO A 42 12.76 -14.30 -7.58
CA PRO A 42 14.11 -14.11 -7.05
C PRO A 42 14.38 -15.14 -5.96
N PRO A 43 15.57 -15.80 -5.95
CA PRO A 43 15.92 -16.66 -4.84
C PRO A 43 15.99 -15.84 -3.56
N CYS A 44 15.39 -16.37 -2.49
CA CYS A 44 15.31 -15.71 -1.18
C CYS A 44 15.33 -16.72 -0.04
N PHE A 45 15.79 -16.27 1.13
CA PHE A 45 15.69 -17.03 2.37
C PHE A 45 14.36 -16.75 3.06
N THR A 46 13.71 -17.82 3.53
CA THR A 46 12.43 -17.75 4.23
C THR A 46 12.62 -18.29 5.66
N PHE A 47 12.20 -17.49 6.63
CA PHE A 47 12.33 -17.78 8.05
C PHE A 47 10.95 -18.05 8.65
N SER A 48 10.74 -19.26 9.13
CA SER A 48 9.54 -19.61 9.91
C SER A 48 9.92 -19.66 11.39
N PRO A 49 9.28 -18.87 12.27
CA PRO A 49 9.55 -18.91 13.72
C PRO A 49 9.46 -20.33 14.29
N LEU A 50 8.39 -21.06 13.96
CA LEU A 50 8.19 -22.45 14.38
C LEU A 50 9.34 -23.38 13.92
N PHE A 51 9.81 -23.20 12.68
CA PHE A 51 10.93 -23.99 12.16
C PHE A 51 12.25 -23.64 12.85
N LEU A 52 12.49 -22.35 13.08
CA LEU A 52 13.69 -21.88 13.78
C LEU A 52 13.75 -22.44 15.19
N GLU A 53 12.65 -22.40 15.94
CA GLU A 53 12.62 -22.95 17.30
C GLU A 53 12.90 -24.45 17.34
N ALA A 54 12.28 -25.23 16.45
CA ALA A 54 12.53 -26.65 16.33
C ALA A 54 14.00 -26.95 15.98
N ARG A 55 14.58 -26.18 15.03
CA ARG A 55 15.98 -26.35 14.62
C ARG A 55 16.96 -25.96 15.73
N LEU A 56 16.66 -24.91 16.49
CA LEU A 56 17.52 -24.39 17.56
C LEU A 56 17.40 -25.16 18.87
N LYS A 57 16.41 -26.06 18.99
CA LYS A 57 16.14 -26.87 20.20
C LYS A 57 16.05 -25.98 21.45
N LEU A 58 15.39 -24.83 21.31
CA LEU A 58 15.22 -23.88 22.39
C LEU A 58 14.21 -24.41 23.42
N PRO A 59 14.43 -24.16 24.72
CA PRO A 59 13.55 -24.64 25.77
C PRO A 59 12.30 -23.74 25.89
N GLY A 60 11.13 -24.37 25.93
CA GLY A 60 9.85 -23.69 26.10
C GLY A 60 8.69 -24.59 25.67
N THR A 61 7.54 -24.46 26.34
CA THR A 61 6.27 -25.09 25.92
C THR A 61 5.43 -24.18 25.02
N ASP A 62 5.81 -22.89 24.92
CA ASP A 62 5.18 -21.88 24.08
C ASP A 62 6.08 -21.59 22.86
N PRO A 63 5.62 -21.85 21.62
CA PRO A 63 6.38 -21.65 20.38
C PRO A 63 6.69 -20.20 19.98
N ALA A 64 6.25 -19.20 20.74
CA ALA A 64 6.68 -17.81 20.56
C ALA A 64 7.69 -17.40 21.65
N HIS A 65 7.75 -18.14 22.75
CA HIS A 65 8.56 -17.81 23.92
C HIS A 65 10.05 -18.12 23.71
N ALA A 66 10.37 -19.14 22.92
CA ALA A 66 11.74 -19.59 22.76
C ALA A 66 12.60 -18.58 21.97
N LEU A 67 12.08 -18.04 20.86
CA LEU A 67 12.78 -16.98 20.10
C LEU A 67 12.90 -15.67 20.89
N ARG A 68 11.85 -15.27 21.63
CA ARG A 68 11.91 -14.10 22.53
C ARG A 68 12.98 -14.25 23.61
N ARG A 69 13.12 -15.44 24.19
CA ARG A 69 14.19 -15.78 25.13
C ARG A 69 15.58 -15.63 24.50
N PHE A 70 15.74 -16.08 23.26
CA PHE A 70 17.00 -15.97 22.52
C PHE A 70 17.35 -14.51 22.21
N ALA A 71 16.39 -13.73 21.72
CA ALA A 71 16.58 -12.30 21.47
C ALA A 71 16.94 -11.52 22.75
N PHE A 72 16.31 -11.85 23.88
CA PHE A 72 16.65 -11.25 25.17
C PHE A 72 18.13 -11.51 25.55
N GLU A 73 18.65 -12.73 25.39
CA GLU A 73 20.07 -13.01 25.67
C GLU A 73 21.00 -12.31 24.68
N LEU A 74 20.59 -12.17 23.41
CA LEU A 74 21.35 -11.44 22.41
C LEU A 74 21.50 -9.96 22.78
N VAL A 75 20.41 -9.32 23.23
CA VAL A 75 20.41 -7.93 23.70
C VAL A 75 21.22 -7.79 24.99
N LYS A 76 21.06 -8.72 25.93
CA LYS A 76 21.78 -8.71 27.23
C LYS A 76 23.28 -8.98 27.09
N THR A 77 23.67 -9.80 26.12
CA THR A 77 25.07 -10.20 25.89
C THR A 77 25.46 -10.13 24.42
N PRO A 78 25.66 -8.92 23.86
CA PRO A 78 25.87 -8.72 22.43
C PRO A 78 27.18 -9.32 21.89
N ASN A 79 28.14 -9.62 22.77
CA ASN A 79 29.44 -10.20 22.46
C ASN A 79 29.49 -11.73 22.65
N ALA A 80 28.41 -12.35 23.12
CA ALA A 80 28.36 -13.81 23.28
C ALA A 80 28.31 -14.49 21.92
N SER A 81 29.02 -15.61 21.79
CA SER A 81 28.93 -16.45 20.60
C SER A 81 27.59 -17.16 20.52
N PHE A 82 27.21 -17.61 19.34
CA PHE A 82 25.93 -18.29 19.12
C PHE A 82 25.73 -19.53 20.04
N PRO A 83 26.71 -20.45 20.22
CA PRO A 83 26.57 -21.54 21.18
C PRO A 83 26.43 -21.07 22.63
N GLN A 84 27.09 -19.97 23.00
CA GLN A 84 26.97 -19.39 24.35
C GLN A 84 25.56 -18.83 24.58
N LEU A 85 24.97 -18.17 23.58
CA LEU A 85 23.59 -17.68 23.63
C LEU A 85 22.60 -18.84 23.80
N LEU A 86 22.73 -19.91 23.01
CA LEU A 86 21.89 -21.11 23.15
C LEU A 86 22.01 -21.76 24.54
N ALA A 87 23.23 -21.86 25.08
CA ALA A 87 23.45 -22.39 26.42
C ALA A 87 22.81 -21.52 27.51
N ARG A 88 22.80 -20.19 27.33
CA ARG A 88 22.16 -19.23 28.24
C ARG A 88 20.63 -19.30 28.18
N CYS A 89 20.05 -19.52 27.01
CA CYS A 89 18.60 -19.71 26.86
C CYS A 89 18.06 -20.88 27.69
N LYS A 90 18.89 -21.90 27.94
CA LYS A 90 18.59 -23.06 28.80
C LYS A 90 18.66 -22.78 30.29
N ARG A 91 19.13 -21.61 30.70
CA ARG A 91 19.17 -21.18 32.10
C ARG A 91 17.98 -20.27 32.40
N PRO A 92 17.43 -20.31 33.63
CA PRO A 92 16.39 -19.39 34.03
C PRO A 92 16.86 -17.94 33.87
N ALA A 93 16.02 -17.10 33.27
CA ALA A 93 16.27 -15.67 33.13
C ALA A 93 15.97 -14.93 34.43
N SER A 94 16.48 -13.70 34.56
CA SER A 94 15.96 -12.76 35.56
C SER A 94 14.52 -12.41 35.20
N GLU A 95 13.57 -12.85 36.03
CA GLU A 95 12.14 -12.74 35.75
C GLU A 95 11.71 -11.29 35.46
N ARG A 96 12.18 -10.32 36.26
CA ARG A 96 11.82 -8.92 36.09
C ARG A 96 12.32 -8.29 34.78
N GLU A 97 13.54 -8.63 34.37
CA GLU A 97 14.13 -8.06 33.14
C GLU A 97 13.51 -8.70 31.91
N TYR A 98 13.34 -10.02 31.94
CA TYR A 98 12.76 -10.77 30.85
C TYR A 98 11.28 -10.43 30.65
N SER A 99 10.47 -10.34 31.72
CA SER A 99 9.06 -9.97 31.59
C SER A 99 8.85 -8.60 30.96
N LYS A 100 9.72 -7.62 31.26
CA LYS A 100 9.68 -6.30 30.62
C LYS A 100 9.99 -6.35 29.12
N PHE A 101 10.98 -7.16 28.74
CA PHE A 101 11.31 -7.38 27.33
C PHE A 101 10.18 -8.11 26.61
N ASP A 102 9.71 -9.22 27.19
CA ASP A 102 8.67 -10.07 26.63
C ASP A 102 7.34 -9.33 26.43
N GLN A 103 7.00 -8.40 27.32
CA GLN A 103 5.80 -7.58 27.20
C GLN A 103 5.73 -6.78 25.89
N GLN A 104 6.87 -6.41 25.29
CA GLN A 104 6.92 -5.65 24.04
C GLN A 104 6.41 -6.45 22.84
N TYR A 105 6.49 -7.77 22.91
CA TYR A 105 6.16 -8.70 21.82
C TYR A 105 4.87 -9.48 22.06
N ARG A 106 4.21 -9.26 23.20
CA ARG A 106 2.87 -9.82 23.47
C ARG A 106 1.83 -8.95 22.79
N VAL A 107 1.16 -9.49 21.77
CA VAL A 107 -0.03 -8.88 21.19
C VAL A 107 -1.12 -8.89 22.26
N GLN A 108 -1.56 -7.71 22.72
CA GLN A 108 -2.73 -7.60 23.59
C GLN A 108 -3.95 -8.04 22.76
N GLN A 109 -4.51 -9.20 23.10
CA GLN A 109 -5.59 -9.87 22.37
C GLN A 109 -6.95 -9.14 22.40
N SER A 110 -7.01 -7.81 22.59
CA SER A 110 -8.27 -7.05 22.49
C SER A 110 -8.62 -6.68 21.05
N ILE A 111 -8.26 -7.53 20.09
CA ILE A 111 -8.61 -7.31 18.69
C ILE A 111 -9.99 -7.95 18.48
N SER A 112 -11.02 -7.10 18.37
CA SER A 112 -12.33 -7.52 17.87
C SER A 112 -12.13 -8.35 16.59
N PRO A 113 -12.84 -9.47 16.38
CA PRO A 113 -12.68 -10.28 15.18
C PRO A 113 -12.78 -9.38 13.95
N LEU A 114 -11.70 -9.31 13.16
CA LEU A 114 -11.70 -8.58 11.91
C LEU A 114 -12.87 -9.08 11.06
N PRO A 115 -13.74 -8.20 10.55
CA PRO A 115 -14.80 -8.64 9.67
C PRO A 115 -14.15 -9.30 8.45
N THR A 116 -14.42 -10.58 8.27
CA THR A 116 -14.05 -11.28 7.04
C THR A 116 -14.94 -10.74 5.94
N ALA A 117 -14.34 -10.27 4.84
CA ALA A 117 -15.09 -9.98 3.62
C ALA A 117 -15.94 -11.20 3.27
N HIS A 118 -17.23 -10.98 2.95
CA HIS A 118 -18.19 -12.06 2.66
C HIS A 118 -17.74 -13.04 1.56
N ASN A 119 -16.73 -12.66 0.76
CA ASN A 119 -16.20 -13.42 -0.35
C ASN A 119 -14.86 -14.10 -0.04
N SER A 120 -14.69 -14.75 1.13
CA SER A 120 -13.55 -15.64 1.50
C SER A 120 -12.12 -15.13 1.27
N ASN A 121 -11.95 -13.89 0.81
CA ASN A 121 -10.68 -13.30 0.42
C ASN A 121 -10.20 -12.45 1.59
N PRO A 122 -8.95 -12.61 2.01
CA PRO A 122 -8.40 -11.76 3.05
C PRO A 122 -8.46 -10.29 2.60
N LEU A 123 -8.80 -9.41 3.53
CA LEU A 123 -8.70 -7.96 3.33
C LEU A 123 -7.24 -7.59 3.04
N ASP A 124 -7.02 -6.52 2.27
CA ASP A 124 -5.68 -5.92 2.16
C ASP A 124 -5.21 -5.54 3.58
N SER A 125 -3.96 -5.83 3.91
CA SER A 125 -3.45 -5.60 5.28
C SER A 125 -3.59 -4.14 5.74
N ARG A 126 -3.48 -3.16 4.83
CA ARG A 126 -3.70 -1.74 5.15
C ARG A 126 -5.16 -1.44 5.39
N LEU A 127 -6.05 -2.15 4.69
CA LEU A 127 -7.49 -2.02 4.91
C LEU A 127 -7.89 -2.70 6.22
N SER A 128 -7.35 -3.87 6.54
CA SER A 128 -7.53 -4.51 7.85
C SER A 128 -7.13 -3.57 8.99
N GLU A 129 -5.96 -2.93 8.88
CA GLU A 129 -5.49 -1.95 9.85
C GLU A 129 -6.44 -0.74 9.95
N LEU A 130 -6.99 -0.27 8.82
CA LEU A 130 -7.98 0.81 8.83
C LEU A 130 -9.28 0.37 9.52
N PHE A 131 -9.78 -0.82 9.26
CA PHE A 131 -10.94 -1.40 9.95
C PHE A 131 -10.69 -1.43 11.47
N LEU A 132 -9.53 -1.92 11.90
CA LEU A 132 -9.18 -1.95 13.33
C LEU A 132 -9.14 -0.56 13.96
N GLN A 133 -8.59 0.44 13.25
CA GLN A 133 -8.59 1.83 13.72
C GLN A 133 -10.01 2.42 13.81
N CYS A 134 -10.92 2.03 12.92
CA CYS A 134 -12.30 2.49 12.92
C CYS A 134 -13.18 1.77 13.97
N SER A 135 -12.93 0.48 14.23
CA SER A 135 -13.73 -0.34 15.14
C SER A 135 -13.25 -0.32 16.59
N SER A 136 -12.00 0.08 16.84
CA SER A 136 -11.41 0.06 18.18
C SER A 136 -11.54 1.42 18.86
N GLU A 137 -12.23 1.47 20.00
CA GLU A 137 -12.16 2.59 20.95
C GLU A 137 -10.73 2.81 21.50
N ALA A 138 -9.83 1.82 21.36
CA ALA A 138 -8.55 1.75 22.07
C ALA A 138 -7.28 1.99 21.22
N LEU A 139 -7.37 1.98 19.88
CA LEU A 139 -6.18 2.09 19.01
C LEU A 139 -5.87 3.51 18.52
N CYS A 140 -6.69 4.49 18.88
CA CYS A 140 -6.25 5.88 18.91
C CYS A 140 -5.56 6.12 20.26
N PRO A 141 -4.22 6.05 20.39
CA PRO A 141 -3.59 6.58 21.58
C PRO A 141 -4.05 8.04 21.73
N PRO A 142 -4.67 8.42 22.86
CA PRO A 142 -5.01 9.81 23.09
C PRO A 142 -3.71 10.60 23.05
N HIS A 143 -3.65 11.59 22.15
CA HIS A 143 -2.57 12.56 22.06
C HIS A 143 -1.18 12.03 21.63
N ARG A 144 -0.92 12.06 20.31
CA ARG A 144 0.35 12.64 19.85
C ARG A 144 0.12 14.14 19.61
N PRO A 145 0.84 15.04 20.27
CA PRO A 145 0.60 16.49 20.22
C PRO A 145 0.82 17.14 18.83
N ASP A 146 1.35 16.40 17.86
CA ASP A 146 1.70 16.92 16.54
C ASP A 146 0.57 16.80 15.50
N PHE A 147 -0.53 16.11 15.81
CA PHE A 147 -1.68 15.95 14.92
C PHE A 147 -2.92 16.61 15.55
N LEU A 148 -3.59 17.46 14.78
CA LEU A 148 -4.74 18.27 15.19
C LEU A 148 -5.85 17.43 15.87
N PRO A 149 -6.63 18.01 16.78
CA PRO A 149 -7.70 17.31 17.49
C PRO A 149 -8.80 16.88 16.50
N GLY A 150 -8.98 15.57 16.35
CA GLY A 150 -10.03 14.93 15.55
C GLY A 150 -9.83 13.42 15.48
N VAL A 151 -10.91 12.63 15.53
CA VAL A 151 -10.88 11.16 15.43
C VAL A 151 -10.70 10.78 13.96
N ALA A 152 -9.46 10.91 13.48
CA ALA A 152 -9.10 10.61 12.10
C ALA A 152 -8.21 9.36 12.05
N ALA A 153 -8.65 8.36 11.28
CA ALA A 153 -7.87 7.14 11.06
C ALA A 153 -6.69 7.40 10.12
N ARG A 154 -5.73 6.48 10.08
CA ARG A 154 -4.52 6.58 9.25
C ARG A 154 -4.53 5.49 8.20
N PHE A 155 -4.20 5.86 6.96
CA PHE A 155 -4.07 4.93 5.86
C PHE A 155 -2.73 5.14 5.13
N PHE A 156 -1.97 4.07 4.95
CA PHE A 156 -0.66 4.14 4.28
C PHE A 156 -0.79 3.64 2.84
N LEU A 157 -0.76 4.57 1.89
CA LEU A 157 -0.86 4.23 0.47
C LEU A 157 0.34 3.39 0.02
N PRO A 158 0.16 2.42 -0.90
CA PRO A 158 1.26 1.69 -1.52
C PRO A 158 2.27 2.64 -2.18
N ASN A 159 3.55 2.28 -2.11
CA ASN A 159 4.59 3.02 -2.81
C ASN A 159 4.45 2.79 -4.31
N MET A 160 4.39 3.88 -5.07
CA MET A 160 4.35 3.85 -6.53
C MET A 160 5.61 4.50 -7.09
N LEU A 161 6.14 3.94 -8.17
CA LEU A 161 7.18 4.62 -8.95
C LEU A 161 6.49 5.65 -9.84
N GLU A 162 6.63 6.92 -9.49
CA GLU A 162 5.91 8.02 -10.15
C GLU A 162 6.80 9.24 -10.41
N ASN A 163 6.37 10.13 -11.32
CA ASN A 163 7.03 11.41 -11.56
C ASN A 163 6.79 12.39 -10.40
N TYR A 164 7.81 12.62 -9.58
CA TYR A 164 7.76 13.58 -8.45
C TYR A 164 7.53 15.05 -8.86
N GLY A 165 7.70 15.38 -10.15
CA GLY A 165 7.36 16.72 -10.67
C GLY A 165 5.85 16.94 -10.88
N ARG A 166 5.02 15.91 -10.67
CA ARG A 166 3.56 15.98 -10.79
C ARG A 166 2.88 15.79 -9.44
N SER A 167 1.58 16.10 -9.39
CA SER A 167 0.72 15.64 -8.30
C SER A 167 0.75 14.13 -8.23
N SER A 168 0.62 13.57 -7.03
CA SER A 168 0.71 12.13 -6.84
C SER A 168 -0.32 11.36 -7.67
N CYS A 169 0.05 10.16 -8.11
CA CYS A 169 -0.76 9.27 -8.93
C CYS A 169 -2.05 8.81 -8.26
N PHE A 170 -2.15 8.97 -6.93
CA PHE A 170 -3.36 8.69 -6.14
C PHE A 170 -4.36 9.84 -6.09
N GLU A 171 -3.97 11.07 -6.45
CA GLU A 171 -4.86 12.22 -6.36
C GLU A 171 -6.07 12.13 -7.31
N PRO A 172 -5.92 11.69 -8.57
CA PRO A 172 -7.07 11.57 -9.48
C PRO A 172 -8.15 10.58 -9.02
N SER A 173 -7.80 9.63 -8.15
CA SER A 173 -8.71 8.61 -7.61
C SER A 173 -9.04 8.83 -6.13
N SER A 174 -8.72 10.00 -5.57
CA SER A 174 -8.92 10.31 -4.14
C SER A 174 -10.38 10.23 -3.71
N GLU A 175 -11.30 10.83 -4.46
CA GLU A 175 -12.74 10.81 -4.16
C GLU A 175 -13.33 9.36 -4.20
N ILE A 176 -12.67 8.37 -4.86
CA ILE A 176 -13.08 6.94 -4.82
C ILE A 176 -12.74 6.36 -3.45
N ARG A 177 -11.56 6.70 -2.93
CA ARG A 177 -11.15 6.32 -1.58
C ARG A 177 -11.97 7.06 -0.54
N GLN A 178 -12.33 8.32 -0.77
CA GLN A 178 -13.28 9.05 0.06
C GLN A 178 -14.62 8.31 0.17
N LEU A 179 -15.20 7.85 -0.95
CA LEU A 179 -16.42 7.05 -0.92
C LEU A 179 -16.22 5.77 -0.10
N ALA A 180 -15.10 5.07 -0.28
CA ALA A 180 -14.79 3.87 0.49
C ALA A 180 -14.66 4.16 2.00
N TYR A 181 -13.95 5.20 2.40
CA TYR A 181 -13.81 5.58 3.81
C TYR A 181 -15.14 6.02 4.43
N SER A 182 -15.98 6.70 3.65
CA SER A 182 -17.30 7.13 4.10
C SER A 182 -18.23 5.95 4.32
N LEU A 183 -18.20 4.96 3.43
CA LEU A 183 -18.92 3.71 3.61
C LEU A 183 -18.43 2.93 4.82
N LEU A 184 -17.12 2.88 5.04
CA LEU A 184 -16.52 2.25 6.22
C LEU A 184 -16.96 2.90 7.53
N SER A 185 -17.08 4.23 7.55
CA SER A 185 -17.47 4.98 8.75
C SER A 185 -18.89 4.68 9.24
N LEU A 186 -19.76 4.10 8.38
CA LEU A 186 -21.11 3.69 8.76
C LEU A 186 -21.11 2.57 9.81
N ASP A 187 -20.09 1.71 9.79
CA ASP A 187 -19.91 0.60 10.74
C ASP A 187 -19.25 1.07 12.06
N ALA A 188 -18.71 2.29 12.07
CA ALA A 188 -18.00 2.88 13.20
C ALA A 188 -18.85 3.92 13.96
N ASP A 189 -20.19 3.85 13.85
CA ASP A 189 -21.15 4.79 14.45
C ASP A 189 -20.79 6.28 14.26
N GLY A 190 -20.17 6.61 13.12
CA GLY A 190 -19.76 7.99 12.79
C GLY A 190 -18.61 8.55 13.65
N GLN A 191 -17.88 7.72 14.39
CA GLN A 191 -16.72 8.14 15.19
C GLN A 191 -15.59 8.68 14.31
N VAL A 192 -15.42 8.14 13.09
CA VAL A 192 -14.34 8.52 12.18
C VAL A 192 -14.75 9.68 11.29
N GLN A 193 -14.11 10.84 11.48
CA GLN A 193 -14.41 12.08 10.73
C GLN A 193 -13.68 12.15 9.37
N GLY A 194 -12.63 11.35 9.20
CA GLY A 194 -11.80 11.35 8.02
C GLY A 194 -10.59 10.44 8.16
N VAL A 195 -9.83 10.34 7.09
CA VAL A 195 -8.65 9.48 7.00
C VAL A 195 -7.46 10.31 6.55
N TRP A 196 -6.36 10.24 7.30
CA TRP A 196 -5.07 10.76 6.88
C TRP A 196 -4.35 9.74 6.01
N GLU A 197 -4.17 10.09 4.74
CA GLU A 197 -3.41 9.31 3.78
C GLU A 197 -1.92 9.67 3.85
N PHE A 198 -1.10 8.69 4.21
CA PHE A 198 0.35 8.82 4.24
C PHE A 198 0.97 8.13 3.04
N LYS A 199 1.94 8.81 2.44
CA LYS A 199 2.80 8.31 1.37
C LYS A 199 4.20 8.28 1.95
N ARG A 200 5.00 7.23 1.68
CA ARG A 200 6.45 7.32 1.93
C ARG A 200 7.05 8.25 0.88
N LEU A 201 6.98 9.55 1.13
CA LEU A 201 7.84 10.50 0.46
C LEU A 201 9.20 10.46 1.17
N HIS A 202 10.27 10.63 0.40
CA HIS A 202 11.65 10.74 0.91
C HIS A 202 11.85 11.93 1.88
N VAL A 203 10.80 12.72 2.12
CA VAL A 203 10.74 13.85 3.03
C VAL A 203 9.82 13.51 4.21
N LEU A 204 10.43 13.28 5.38
CA LEU A 204 9.80 12.97 6.66
C LEU A 204 8.83 14.05 7.20
N ALA A 205 8.72 15.21 6.54
CA ALA A 205 7.93 16.36 6.98
C ALA A 205 6.53 16.46 6.33
N GLY A 206 6.15 15.52 5.46
CA GLY A 206 4.82 15.54 4.84
C GLY A 206 3.72 15.24 5.86
N ARG A 207 2.79 16.17 6.07
CA ARG A 207 1.66 16.06 7.02
C ARG A 207 0.57 15.04 6.60
N GLY A 208 0.80 14.23 5.56
CA GLY A 208 -0.23 13.42 4.93
C GLY A 208 -1.29 14.25 4.19
N THR A 209 -2.17 13.59 3.44
CA THR A 209 -3.35 14.22 2.81
C THR A 209 -4.58 13.83 3.62
N TYR A 210 -5.38 14.80 4.06
CA TYR A 210 -6.62 14.52 4.77
C TYR A 210 -7.78 14.28 3.79
N VAL A 211 -8.45 13.14 3.92
CA VAL A 211 -9.64 12.79 3.15
C VAL A 211 -10.85 12.77 4.09
N PRO A 212 -11.76 13.76 4.01
CA PRO A 212 -12.90 13.83 4.90
C PRO A 212 -13.95 12.77 4.55
N VAL A 213 -14.58 12.17 5.56
CA VAL A 213 -15.73 11.30 5.37
C VAL A 213 -16.96 12.13 4.96
N LEU A 214 -17.72 11.61 3.99
CA LEU A 214 -18.98 12.19 3.54
C LEU A 214 -20.11 11.84 4.52
N PRO A 215 -21.09 12.75 4.72
CA PRO A 215 -22.28 12.42 5.49
C PRO A 215 -23.09 11.31 4.79
N PRO A 216 -23.82 10.46 5.52
CA PRO A 216 -24.61 9.36 4.94
C PRO A 216 -25.56 9.82 3.82
N SER A 217 -26.18 10.98 3.97
CA SER A 217 -27.07 11.58 2.95
C SER A 217 -26.38 11.92 1.63
N GLY A 218 -25.05 12.07 1.61
CA GLY A 218 -24.26 12.35 0.41
C GLY A 218 -23.81 11.10 -0.35
N LEU A 219 -23.87 9.91 0.27
CA LEU A 219 -23.35 8.67 -0.33
C LEU A 219 -24.04 8.28 -1.64
N PRO A 220 -25.38 8.37 -1.77
CA PRO A 220 -26.03 8.02 -3.04
C PRO A 220 -25.61 8.94 -4.19
N GLN A 221 -25.42 10.24 -3.90
CA GLN A 221 -25.00 11.20 -4.92
C GLN A 221 -23.54 10.99 -5.33
N ALA A 222 -22.63 10.90 -4.36
CA ALA A 222 -21.22 10.59 -4.63
C ALA A 222 -21.07 9.28 -5.41
N THR A 223 -21.90 8.28 -5.11
CA THR A 223 -21.93 7.03 -5.88
C THR A 223 -22.34 7.23 -7.33
N ARG A 224 -23.38 8.05 -7.60
CA ARG A 224 -23.81 8.37 -8.97
C ARG A 224 -22.73 9.14 -9.74
N ASP A 225 -22.11 10.12 -9.09
CA ASP A 225 -21.04 10.94 -9.68
C ASP A 225 -19.86 10.07 -10.11
N TRP A 226 -19.60 8.98 -9.36
CA TRP A 226 -18.57 8.00 -9.68
C TRP A 226 -18.98 6.90 -10.65
N ALA A 227 -20.24 6.51 -10.66
CA ALA A 227 -20.76 5.59 -11.67
C ALA A 227 -20.79 6.24 -13.07
N ALA A 228 -20.93 7.56 -13.16
CA ALA A 228 -20.99 8.30 -14.41
C ALA A 228 -19.74 8.10 -15.31
N PRO A 229 -18.48 8.31 -14.86
CA PRO A 229 -17.30 8.05 -15.68
C PRO A 229 -17.18 6.58 -16.09
N LEU A 230 -17.48 5.65 -15.18
CA LEU A 230 -17.45 4.21 -15.47
C LEU A 230 -18.43 3.86 -16.59
N SER A 231 -19.66 4.37 -16.52
CA SER A 231 -20.70 4.17 -17.53
C SER A 231 -20.34 4.84 -18.86
N HIS A 232 -19.81 6.06 -18.81
CA HIS A 232 -19.39 6.81 -19.98
C HIS A 232 -18.26 6.08 -20.73
N VAL A 233 -17.23 5.61 -20.03
CA VAL A 233 -16.14 4.86 -20.68
C VAL A 233 -16.66 3.51 -21.18
N SER A 234 -17.48 2.82 -20.39
CA SER A 234 -18.07 1.54 -20.78
C SER A 234 -18.95 1.65 -22.03
N SER A 235 -19.68 2.74 -22.24
CA SER A 235 -20.49 2.92 -23.45
C SER A 235 -19.66 3.13 -24.72
N HIS A 236 -18.41 3.59 -24.58
CA HIS A 236 -17.52 3.84 -25.71
C HIS A 236 -16.67 2.64 -26.11
N ILE A 237 -16.15 1.88 -25.15
CA ILE A 237 -15.17 0.81 -25.41
C ILE A 237 -15.60 -0.55 -24.88
N GLY A 238 -16.68 -0.61 -24.10
CA GLY A 238 -17.09 -1.80 -23.37
C GLY A 238 -16.30 -1.99 -22.08
N LYS A 239 -16.99 -2.35 -21.01
CA LYS A 239 -16.41 -2.70 -19.70
C LYS A 239 -15.47 -3.91 -19.71
N ASP A 240 -15.56 -4.76 -20.74
CA ASP A 240 -14.72 -5.95 -20.93
C ASP A 240 -13.46 -5.67 -21.78
N CYS A 241 -13.28 -4.43 -22.22
CA CYS A 241 -12.10 -4.04 -22.99
C CYS A 241 -10.83 -4.08 -22.12
N GLU A 242 -9.74 -4.63 -22.64
CA GLU A 242 -8.43 -4.63 -21.97
C GLU A 242 -7.91 -3.22 -21.64
N TYR A 243 -8.40 -2.20 -22.34
CA TYR A 243 -8.05 -0.79 -22.14
C TYR A 243 -9.04 -0.03 -21.26
N PHE A 244 -10.02 -0.70 -20.65
CA PHE A 244 -11.02 -0.06 -19.80
C PHE A 244 -10.38 0.74 -18.66
N TRP A 245 -9.53 0.10 -17.86
CA TRP A 245 -8.88 0.77 -16.71
C TRP A 245 -7.90 1.88 -17.10
N PRO A 246 -7.05 1.72 -18.14
CA PRO A 246 -6.29 2.85 -18.69
C PRO A 246 -7.17 4.04 -19.13
N ALA A 247 -8.32 3.77 -19.75
CA ALA A 247 -9.26 4.81 -20.14
C ALA A 247 -9.92 5.50 -18.94
N ILE A 248 -10.30 4.74 -17.89
CA ILE A 248 -10.78 5.31 -16.63
C ILE A 248 -9.71 6.21 -16.00
N ALA A 249 -8.45 5.79 -15.96
CA ALA A 249 -7.38 6.60 -15.38
C ALA A 249 -7.20 7.94 -16.12
N LEU A 250 -7.31 7.97 -17.45
CA LEU A 250 -7.29 9.22 -18.23
C LEU A 250 -8.50 10.12 -17.93
N GLU A 251 -9.70 9.54 -17.79
CA GLU A 251 -10.92 10.27 -17.43
C GLU A 251 -10.78 10.90 -16.04
N LEU A 252 -10.23 10.16 -15.07
CA LEU A 252 -9.95 10.65 -13.72
C LEU A 252 -8.89 11.76 -13.72
N ASP A 253 -7.78 11.58 -14.46
CA ASP A 253 -6.75 12.61 -14.62
C ASP A 253 -7.33 13.90 -15.21
N ALA A 254 -8.20 13.78 -16.22
CA ALA A 254 -8.84 14.93 -16.85
C ALA A 254 -9.78 15.69 -15.91
N ARG A 255 -10.54 14.96 -15.06
CA ARG A 255 -11.42 15.54 -14.05
C ARG A 255 -10.63 16.23 -12.94
N TYR A 256 -9.64 15.56 -12.39
CA TYR A 256 -8.77 16.09 -11.34
C TYR A 256 -7.97 17.30 -11.81
N SER A 257 -7.37 17.21 -13.00
CA SER A 257 -6.64 18.34 -13.60
C SER A 257 -7.55 19.56 -13.78
N ARG A 258 -8.83 19.35 -14.08
CA ARG A 258 -9.82 20.42 -14.22
C ARG A 258 -10.17 21.05 -12.87
N SER A 259 -10.46 20.25 -11.84
CA SER A 259 -10.82 20.77 -10.51
C SER A 259 -9.67 21.53 -9.87
N GLU A 260 -8.44 21.10 -10.13
CA GLU A 260 -7.23 21.64 -9.52
C GLU A 260 -6.51 22.70 -10.36
N GLY A 261 -6.99 22.99 -11.57
CA GLY A 261 -6.33 23.91 -12.51
C GLY A 261 -4.94 23.44 -12.96
N LYS A 262 -4.71 22.12 -13.04
CA LYS A 262 -3.44 21.49 -13.41
C LYS A 262 -3.42 21.07 -14.88
N ALA A 263 -2.22 20.91 -15.44
CA ALA A 263 -2.03 20.42 -16.79
C ALA A 263 -2.36 18.92 -16.90
N ARG A 264 -3.23 18.57 -17.85
CA ARG A 264 -3.63 17.19 -18.16
C ARG A 264 -2.44 16.36 -18.65
N LEU A 265 -2.47 15.06 -18.39
CA LEU A 265 -1.44 14.14 -18.86
C LEU A 265 -1.65 13.71 -20.32
N ALA A 266 -2.91 13.63 -20.77
CA ALA A 266 -3.27 13.13 -22.10
C ALA A 266 -2.55 13.83 -23.29
N PRO A 267 -2.40 15.17 -23.33
CA PRO A 267 -1.67 15.83 -24.42
C PRO A 267 -0.20 15.42 -24.49
N THR A 268 0.44 15.24 -23.32
CA THR A 268 1.84 14.80 -23.23
C THR A 268 1.99 13.34 -23.68
N LEU A 269 1.02 12.49 -23.35
CA LEU A 269 1.04 11.07 -23.73
C LEU A 269 0.74 10.82 -25.21
N ALA A 270 -0.01 11.71 -25.87
CA ALA A 270 -0.39 11.56 -27.28
C ALA A 270 0.82 11.44 -28.23
N GLY A 271 1.95 12.07 -27.87
CA GLY A 271 3.22 11.96 -28.62
C GLY A 271 4.07 10.73 -28.27
N MET A 272 3.75 10.04 -27.16
CA MET A 272 4.59 8.96 -26.61
C MET A 272 4.25 7.57 -27.15
N GLY A 273 3.13 7.42 -27.87
CA GLY A 273 2.77 6.16 -28.53
C GLY A 273 3.75 5.69 -29.62
N GLN A 274 4.80 6.48 -29.92
CA GLN A 274 5.88 6.15 -30.85
C GLN A 274 7.19 5.77 -30.13
N CYS A 275 7.26 5.86 -28.80
CA CYS A 275 8.43 5.45 -28.00
C CYS A 275 8.68 3.93 -27.97
N THR A 276 7.95 3.16 -28.77
CA THR A 276 8.10 1.71 -28.93
C THR A 276 9.15 1.32 -29.99
N SER A 277 9.85 2.29 -30.59
CA SER A 277 11.03 1.98 -31.41
C SER A 277 12.16 1.50 -30.50
N GLU A 278 12.82 0.41 -30.89
CA GLU A 278 13.97 -0.24 -30.24
C GLU A 278 15.18 0.71 -29.95
N MET A 279 15.06 2.01 -30.22
CA MET A 279 16.14 3.00 -30.22
C MET A 279 16.19 3.94 -29.01
N THR A 280 15.28 3.87 -28.04
CA THR A 280 15.40 4.66 -26.80
C THR A 280 15.41 3.77 -25.55
N PRO A 281 16.55 3.64 -24.84
CA PRO A 281 16.68 2.80 -23.65
C PRO A 281 15.98 3.38 -22.41
N THR A 282 15.32 4.55 -22.53
CA THR A 282 14.78 5.31 -21.39
C THR A 282 13.27 5.49 -21.51
N VAL A 283 12.54 4.99 -20.51
CA VAL A 283 11.09 5.20 -20.38
C VAL A 283 10.83 6.63 -19.88
N PRO A 284 10.03 7.47 -20.57
CA PRO A 284 9.71 8.81 -20.09
C PRO A 284 8.97 8.79 -18.75
N TRP A 285 9.30 9.73 -17.86
CA TRP A 285 8.69 9.82 -16.53
C TRP A 285 7.17 10.00 -16.55
N ASP A 286 6.63 10.66 -17.58
CA ASP A 286 5.17 10.84 -17.72
C ASP A 286 4.45 9.54 -18.08
N LEU A 287 5.12 8.65 -18.82
CA LEU A 287 4.61 7.31 -19.09
C LEU A 287 4.65 6.44 -17.82
N VAL A 288 5.74 6.51 -17.05
CA VAL A 288 5.86 5.88 -15.73
C VAL A 288 4.76 6.40 -14.79
N HIS A 289 4.53 7.71 -14.77
CA HIS A 289 3.48 8.33 -13.96
C HIS A 289 2.08 7.90 -14.39
N PHE A 290 1.79 7.84 -15.70
CA PHE A 290 0.50 7.36 -16.17
C PHE A 290 0.25 5.91 -15.75
N LYS A 291 1.26 5.04 -15.88
CA LYS A 291 1.18 3.67 -15.39
C LYS A 291 0.88 3.61 -13.89
N ALA A 292 1.55 4.43 -13.09
CA ALA A 292 1.29 4.55 -11.66
C ALA A 292 -0.14 5.05 -11.37
N GLN A 293 -0.69 5.98 -12.18
CA GLN A 293 -2.07 6.42 -12.07
C GLN A 293 -3.07 5.29 -12.38
N VAL A 294 -2.80 4.46 -13.39
CA VAL A 294 -3.62 3.28 -13.69
C VAL A 294 -3.63 2.31 -12.50
N ASP A 295 -2.45 2.03 -11.93
CA ASP A 295 -2.34 1.13 -10.78
C ASP A 295 -3.04 1.70 -9.54
N ALA A 296 -2.87 2.99 -9.27
CA ALA A 296 -3.53 3.70 -8.17
C ALA A 296 -5.05 3.77 -8.35
N CYS A 297 -5.54 3.92 -9.58
CA CYS A 297 -6.96 3.84 -9.93
C CYS A 297 -7.52 2.46 -9.59
N CYS A 298 -6.92 1.39 -10.13
CA CYS A 298 -7.35 0.02 -9.84
C CYS A 298 -7.25 -0.32 -8.35
N TYR A 299 -6.22 0.16 -7.65
CA TYR A 299 -6.08 -0.02 -6.21
C TYR A 299 -7.19 0.68 -5.42
N SER A 300 -7.55 1.90 -5.78
CA SER A 300 -8.63 2.65 -5.12
C SER A 300 -9.99 1.96 -5.30
N PHE A 301 -10.29 1.43 -6.49
CA PHE A 301 -11.49 0.62 -6.71
C PHE A 301 -11.46 -0.72 -5.96
N ARG A 302 -10.28 -1.30 -5.74
CA ARG A 302 -10.15 -2.51 -4.91
C ARG A 302 -10.46 -2.22 -3.44
N ILE A 303 -9.97 -1.09 -2.89
CA ILE A 303 -10.34 -0.63 -1.55
C ILE A 303 -11.85 -0.52 -1.46
N LEU A 304 -12.48 0.20 -2.40
CA LEU A 304 -13.94 0.37 -2.44
C LEU A 304 -14.68 -0.97 -2.50
N GLY A 305 -14.23 -1.91 -3.34
CA GLY A 305 -14.82 -3.24 -3.44
C GLY A 305 -14.69 -4.07 -2.16
N GLN A 306 -13.54 -4.03 -1.50
CA GLN A 306 -13.33 -4.72 -0.23
C GLN A 306 -14.19 -4.10 0.88
N VAL A 307 -14.26 -2.77 0.98
CA VAL A 307 -15.15 -2.09 1.94
C VAL A 307 -16.60 -2.47 1.68
N LEU A 308 -17.09 -2.37 0.44
CA LEU A 308 -18.46 -2.73 0.09
C LEU A 308 -18.78 -4.18 0.45
N SER A 309 -17.82 -5.10 0.32
CA SER A 309 -18.03 -6.50 0.71
C SER A 309 -18.20 -6.72 2.21
N VAL A 310 -17.74 -5.77 3.04
CA VAL A 310 -17.86 -5.82 4.50
C VAL A 310 -19.08 -5.04 4.98
N VAL A 311 -19.33 -3.85 4.46
CA VAL A 311 -20.40 -2.96 4.97
C VAL A 311 -21.78 -3.26 4.39
N ARG A 312 -21.86 -4.02 3.29
CA ARG A 312 -23.13 -4.34 2.62
C ARG A 312 -24.25 -4.85 3.55
N PRO A 313 -24.00 -5.71 4.54
CA PRO A 313 -25.05 -6.18 5.47
C PRO A 313 -25.62 -5.06 6.35
N HIS A 314 -24.86 -3.99 6.57
CA HIS A 314 -25.18 -2.89 7.48
C HIS A 314 -25.81 -1.69 6.76
N LEU A 315 -25.85 -1.69 5.42
CA LEU A 315 -26.47 -0.62 4.64
C LEU A 315 -28.00 -0.71 4.64
N PRO A 316 -28.72 0.42 4.71
CA PRO A 316 -30.16 0.45 4.45
C PRO A 316 -30.47 -0.19 3.08
N PRO A 317 -31.55 -0.97 2.92
CA PRO A 317 -31.82 -1.69 1.67
C PRO A 317 -31.85 -0.83 0.41
N GLU A 318 -32.38 0.39 0.48
CA GLU A 318 -32.45 1.32 -0.65
C GLU A 318 -31.07 1.84 -1.07
N ASP A 319 -30.24 2.21 -0.08
CA ASP A 319 -28.86 2.66 -0.30
C ASP A 319 -27.99 1.49 -0.78
N ALA A 320 -28.16 0.31 -0.18
CA ALA A 320 -27.47 -0.90 -0.59
C ALA A 320 -27.74 -1.21 -2.07
N ASN A 321 -29.00 -1.16 -2.51
CA ASN A 321 -29.37 -1.41 -3.90
C ASN A 321 -28.80 -0.35 -4.85
N THR A 322 -28.84 0.92 -4.47
CA THR A 322 -28.30 2.02 -5.28
C THR A 322 -26.78 1.92 -5.40
N ILE A 323 -26.08 1.85 -4.27
CA ILE A 323 -24.62 1.90 -4.20
C ILE A 323 -24.02 0.63 -4.81
N TYR A 324 -24.48 -0.54 -4.37
CA TYR A 324 -24.01 -1.80 -4.89
C TYR A 324 -24.42 -1.99 -6.36
N GLY A 325 -25.68 -1.67 -6.72
CA GLY A 325 -26.18 -1.85 -8.08
C GLY A 325 -25.41 -1.03 -9.13
N LEU A 326 -25.04 0.22 -8.79
CA LEU A 326 -24.31 1.10 -9.70
C LEU A 326 -22.83 0.70 -9.87
N LEU A 327 -22.18 0.24 -8.79
CA LEU A 327 -20.73 0.03 -8.78
C LEU A 327 -20.30 -1.42 -9.01
N GLN A 328 -21.11 -2.39 -8.58
CA GLN A 328 -20.77 -3.82 -8.66
C GLN A 328 -20.39 -4.29 -10.07
N PRO A 329 -21.06 -3.86 -11.17
CA PRO A 329 -20.70 -4.30 -12.52
C PRO A 329 -19.26 -3.98 -12.95
N TYR A 330 -18.64 -2.98 -12.30
CA TYR A 330 -17.29 -2.51 -12.54
C TYR A 330 -16.31 -3.03 -11.49
N ILE A 331 -16.70 -3.02 -10.21
CA ILE A 331 -15.86 -3.51 -9.10
C ILE A 331 -15.50 -4.99 -9.31
N SER A 332 -16.43 -5.81 -9.77
CA SER A 332 -16.18 -7.23 -10.05
C SER A 332 -15.19 -7.47 -11.19
N ARG A 333 -14.81 -6.42 -11.94
CA ARG A 333 -13.89 -6.45 -13.09
C ARG A 333 -12.55 -5.78 -12.80
N VAL A 334 -12.33 -5.29 -11.57
CA VAL A 334 -11.02 -4.73 -11.20
C VAL A 334 -10.00 -5.87 -11.30
N PRO A 335 -8.94 -5.74 -12.12
CA PRO A 335 -7.94 -6.80 -12.30
C PRO A 335 -7.32 -7.16 -10.95
N SER A 336 -6.85 -8.39 -10.75
CA SER A 336 -6.03 -8.68 -9.56
C SER A 336 -4.71 -7.91 -9.61
N LEU A 337 -3.98 -7.83 -8.48
CA LEU A 337 -2.66 -7.16 -8.46
C LEU A 337 -1.67 -7.78 -9.46
N ARG A 338 -1.83 -9.07 -9.77
CA ARG A 338 -0.99 -9.81 -10.75
C ARG A 338 -1.38 -9.52 -12.21
N GLU A 339 -2.59 -9.03 -12.43
CA GLU A 339 -3.17 -8.80 -13.76
C GLU A 339 -3.28 -7.32 -14.11
N LEU A 340 -2.70 -6.45 -13.28
CA LEU A 340 -2.63 -5.02 -13.60
C LEU A 340 -2.01 -4.81 -14.98
N PRO A 341 -2.49 -3.84 -15.78
CA PRO A 341 -1.97 -3.59 -17.12
C PRO A 341 -0.44 -3.41 -17.07
N THR A 342 0.31 -4.10 -17.92
CA THR A 342 1.78 -3.96 -18.00
C THR A 342 2.17 -2.67 -18.71
N MET A 343 3.43 -2.26 -18.60
CA MET A 343 3.91 -1.07 -19.32
C MET A 343 3.75 -1.21 -20.84
N GLU A 344 4.00 -2.41 -21.37
CA GLU A 344 3.76 -2.76 -22.77
C GLU A 344 2.29 -2.58 -23.17
N ARG A 345 1.34 -3.03 -22.34
CA ARG A 345 -0.10 -2.85 -22.60
C ARG A 345 -0.49 -1.38 -22.61
N ILE A 346 0.07 -0.56 -21.71
CA ILE A 346 -0.14 0.89 -21.72
C ILE A 346 0.42 1.54 -22.99
N LEU A 347 1.61 1.14 -23.44
CA LEU A 347 2.18 1.63 -24.70
C LEU A 347 1.31 1.27 -25.91
N LYS A 348 0.85 0.01 -25.98
CA LYS A 348 -0.08 -0.46 -27.02
C LYS A 348 -1.40 0.31 -26.99
N PHE A 349 -1.92 0.61 -25.80
CA PHE A 349 -3.10 1.46 -25.64
C PHE A 349 -2.87 2.85 -26.24
N LEU A 350 -1.79 3.53 -25.86
CA LEU A 350 -1.49 4.89 -26.31
C LEU A 350 -1.22 4.98 -27.83
N SER A 351 -0.66 3.92 -28.42
CA SER A 351 -0.40 3.86 -29.87
C SER A 351 -1.66 3.51 -30.69
N SER A 352 -2.64 2.83 -30.07
CA SER A 352 -3.88 2.42 -30.72
C SER A 352 -4.76 3.60 -31.16
N THR A 353 -5.55 3.38 -32.22
CA THR A 353 -6.57 4.34 -32.67
C THR A 353 -7.57 4.65 -31.58
N LEU A 354 -7.91 3.66 -30.75
CA LEU A 354 -8.80 3.82 -29.62
C LEU A 354 -8.20 4.77 -28.57
N GLY A 355 -6.96 4.53 -28.11
CA GLY A 355 -6.29 5.40 -27.15
C GLY A 355 -6.18 6.84 -27.65
N LYS A 356 -5.79 7.03 -28.92
CA LYS A 356 -5.74 8.35 -29.57
C LYS A 356 -7.12 9.02 -29.62
N SER A 357 -8.16 8.27 -29.96
CA SER A 357 -9.55 8.74 -29.97
C SER A 357 -10.01 9.15 -28.57
N LEU A 358 -9.71 8.36 -27.54
CA LEU A 358 -10.09 8.66 -26.16
C LEU A 358 -9.37 9.89 -25.62
N MET A 359 -8.06 9.99 -25.83
CA MET A 359 -7.26 11.17 -25.44
C MET A 359 -7.77 12.47 -26.09
N THR A 360 -8.37 12.39 -27.28
CA THR A 360 -8.89 13.56 -28.00
C THR A 360 -10.38 13.84 -27.79
N ARG A 361 -11.20 12.80 -27.53
CA ARG A 361 -12.67 12.90 -27.44
C ARG A 361 -13.23 12.94 -26.03
N MET A 362 -12.65 12.22 -25.07
CA MET A 362 -13.12 12.27 -23.68
C MET A 362 -13.05 13.67 -23.06
N PRO A 363 -12.05 14.52 -23.39
CA PRO A 363 -12.06 15.92 -22.97
C PRO A 363 -13.23 16.75 -23.54
N ARG A 364 -13.75 16.39 -24.73
CA ARG A 364 -14.78 17.17 -25.45
C ARG A 364 -16.20 16.87 -25.01
N ALA A 365 -16.49 15.66 -24.52
CA ALA A 365 -17.84 15.25 -24.09
C ALA A 365 -18.35 16.00 -22.84
N LEU A 366 -17.46 16.71 -22.13
CA LEU A 366 -17.77 17.45 -20.90
C LEU A 366 -17.60 18.98 -21.05
N GLY A 367 -17.57 19.49 -22.28
CA GLY A 367 -17.44 20.92 -22.58
C GLY A 367 -16.04 21.51 -22.29
N GLN A 368 -15.39 21.99 -23.36
CA GLN A 368 -14.34 23.02 -23.40
C GLN A 368 -12.83 22.67 -23.39
N GLN A 369 -12.11 23.66 -23.93
CA GLN A 369 -10.77 23.73 -24.54
C GLN A 369 -9.60 23.54 -23.56
N ASP A 370 -8.47 23.09 -24.09
CA ASP A 370 -7.23 22.87 -23.35
C ASP A 370 -6.61 24.19 -22.86
N ILE A 371 -6.29 24.25 -21.58
CA ILE A 371 -5.39 25.27 -21.03
C ILE A 371 -3.97 24.82 -21.37
N ALA A 372 -3.24 25.65 -22.13
CA ALA A 372 -1.86 25.38 -22.50
C ALA A 372 -0.99 25.16 -21.25
N PRO A 373 -0.02 24.24 -21.29
CA PRO A 373 0.89 24.01 -20.17
C PRO A 373 1.63 25.31 -19.82
N GLN A 374 1.50 25.76 -18.57
CA GLN A 374 2.34 26.82 -18.04
C GLN A 374 3.79 26.33 -17.98
N ALA A 375 4.71 27.15 -18.48
CA ALA A 375 6.14 26.90 -18.38
C ALA A 375 6.55 26.70 -16.91
N PRO A 376 7.53 25.84 -16.62
CA PRO A 376 8.01 25.64 -15.26
C PRO A 376 8.47 26.98 -14.67
N PRO A 377 8.22 27.25 -13.38
CA PRO A 377 8.71 28.46 -12.74
C PRO A 377 10.24 28.50 -12.84
N ALA A 378 10.76 29.65 -13.26
CA ALA A 378 12.19 29.92 -13.35
C ALA A 378 12.87 29.55 -12.02
N ALA A 379 14.00 28.86 -12.14
CA ALA A 379 14.83 28.41 -11.02
C ALA A 379 15.02 29.53 -9.98
N VAL A 380 14.50 29.30 -8.77
CA VAL A 380 14.82 30.15 -7.62
C VAL A 380 16.30 29.98 -7.34
N ALA A 381 16.99 31.12 -7.35
CA ALA A 381 18.43 31.25 -7.21
C ALA A 381 18.98 30.44 -6.02
N ALA A 382 20.10 29.77 -6.27
CA ALA A 382 20.88 29.04 -5.29
C ALA A 382 21.20 29.91 -4.07
N VAL A 383 20.69 29.51 -2.90
CA VAL A 383 21.17 30.01 -1.62
C VAL A 383 22.52 29.36 -1.33
N LYS A 384 23.52 30.22 -1.13
CA LYS A 384 24.94 29.89 -0.90
C LYS A 384 25.12 28.78 0.15
N ALA A 385 25.89 27.76 -0.23
CA ALA A 385 26.37 26.71 0.64
C ALA A 385 27.26 27.29 1.77
N GLY A 386 26.81 27.12 3.02
CA GLY A 386 27.65 27.25 4.20
C GLY A 386 28.52 26.00 4.35
N LYS A 387 29.84 26.20 4.34
CA LYS A 387 30.86 25.16 4.61
C LYS A 387 30.56 24.43 5.93
N ARG A 388 30.44 23.09 5.87
CA ARG A 388 30.55 22.20 7.05
C ARG A 388 31.67 21.20 6.81
N ASN A 389 32.56 21.11 7.80
CA ASN A 389 33.76 20.30 7.85
C ASN A 389 33.51 18.80 7.64
N PRO A 390 34.48 18.04 7.09
CA PRO A 390 34.41 16.60 6.96
C PRO A 390 34.87 15.95 8.28
N GLY A 391 34.03 15.13 8.88
CA GLY A 391 34.41 14.36 10.07
C GLY A 391 33.35 13.36 10.47
N HIS A 392 33.76 12.09 10.49
CA HIS A 392 33.06 10.90 11.00
C HIS A 392 31.95 10.31 10.10
N GLN A 393 32.38 9.57 9.07
CA GLN A 393 31.64 8.42 8.59
C GLN A 393 31.70 7.33 9.67
N GLN A 394 30.65 7.21 10.49
CA GLN A 394 30.35 5.95 11.16
C GLN A 394 29.54 5.09 10.20
N ALA A 395 30.16 4.00 9.74
CA ALA A 395 29.50 2.96 9.00
C ALA A 395 28.43 2.30 9.90
N PHE A 396 27.16 2.58 9.68
CA PHE A 396 26.07 1.75 10.17
C PHE A 396 26.00 0.50 9.29
N GLY A 397 26.90 -0.45 9.55
CA GLY A 397 26.78 -1.82 9.08
C GLY A 397 25.84 -2.57 10.01
N THR A 398 24.54 -2.58 9.72
CA THR A 398 23.62 -3.58 10.27
C THR A 398 23.84 -4.88 9.53
N ARG A 399 24.91 -5.58 9.91
CA ARG A 399 25.19 -6.94 9.44
C ARG A 399 24.11 -7.86 10.04
N ASN A 400 23.28 -8.45 9.19
CA ASN A 400 22.27 -9.44 9.56
C ASN A 400 22.92 -10.58 10.37
N ARG A 401 22.69 -10.64 11.70
CA ARG A 401 23.27 -11.65 12.60
C ARG A 401 22.57 -13.01 12.52
N PHE A 402 21.47 -13.13 11.76
CA PHE A 402 20.81 -14.42 11.47
C PHE A 402 21.42 -15.15 10.27
N GLY A 403 22.28 -14.49 9.48
CA GLY A 403 22.99 -15.09 8.33
C GLY A 403 24.04 -16.15 8.70
N VAL A 404 24.31 -16.39 9.99
CA VAL A 404 25.28 -17.39 10.48
C VAL A 404 24.70 -18.82 10.46
N LEU A 405 23.48 -19.02 9.94
CA LEU A 405 22.79 -20.32 9.92
C LEU A 405 23.05 -21.19 8.68
N LEU A 406 23.99 -20.81 7.81
CA LEU A 406 24.24 -21.51 6.54
C LEU A 406 25.64 -22.16 6.38
N ASP A 407 26.55 -21.99 7.33
CA ASP A 407 27.86 -22.65 7.28
C ASP A 407 28.04 -23.60 8.47
N ALA A 408 27.30 -24.71 8.47
CA ALA A 408 27.61 -25.89 9.28
C ALA A 408 26.84 -27.10 8.71
N GLU A 409 27.36 -27.67 7.62
CA GLU A 409 27.36 -29.11 7.28
C GLU A 409 28.11 -29.29 5.95
N GLU A 410 29.42 -29.53 6.05
CA GLU A 410 29.96 -30.85 5.67
C GLU A 410 29.93 -31.74 6.92
#